data_AF-A0A1X1QSG8-F1
#
_entry.id   AF-A0A1X1QSG8-F1
#
_cell.length_a   1.000
_cell.length_b   1.000
_cell.length_c   1.000
_cell.angle_alpha   90.00
_cell.angle_beta   90.00
_cell.angle_gamma   90.00
#
_symmetry.space_group_name_H-M   'P 1'
#
loop_
_entity.id
_entity.type
_entity.pdbx_description
1 polymer ?
#
loop_
_entity_poly.entity_id
_entity_poly.type
_entity_poly.pdbx_seq_one_letter_code
_entity_poly.pdbx_strand_id
1 'polypeptide(L)'
;MDVVIIGYIVGAAIGGFVCAWLLMTNLHKKTNEEKEKEHEEFVGQLTKQLVQKYEEKDAIAGEYELAARMKSSGSMEKFNEAFLSAGRAVEMVSGELKNATDNVTQSFETLPRIQESSAKMSRAAAVSKAKVDELTGMGDSWKQSMDILQTIQDCITDIHEKSSQIRDVSGEANLLALNASIEAARAGEHGRGFAVVAEHMRALSLKSEKGTVEINDSVSTAITQVDSIIKGISNNIKQLVSSVEETTKVFADIETEVMEIDNSVAVSIESADAATADFNTINSSVNSQLESISKLLADVMGEVSGNVIKEVYPGDDISRYKIIDVRRPEEFNDALGHIKGSELMCLQDNLEQKLAQMDRSQQYLFVCRSGGRSARAARIAMALQFEHVYNLDGGMLAWCKKFGKP
;
A
#
# COMPACT_ATOMS: atom_id res chain seq x y z
N MET A 1 9.52 -65.88 -104.73
CA MET A 1 9.67 -64.59 -104.02
C MET A 1 9.23 -64.81 -102.56
N ASP A 2 9.71 -65.87 -101.89
CA ASP A 2 8.96 -66.49 -100.77
C ASP A 2 9.74 -66.63 -99.45
N VAL A 3 11.08 -66.56 -99.47
CA VAL A 3 11.90 -66.80 -98.27
C VAL A 3 11.94 -65.58 -97.33
N VAL A 4 11.86 -64.36 -97.88
CA VAL A 4 11.93 -63.12 -97.10
C VAL A 4 10.66 -62.92 -96.25
N ILE A 5 9.50 -63.27 -96.78
CA ILE A 5 8.20 -63.09 -96.09
C ILE A 5 8.08 -64.05 -94.90
N ILE A 6 8.52 -65.31 -95.05
CA ILE A 6 8.51 -66.31 -93.97
C ILE A 6 9.45 -65.88 -92.84
N GLY A 7 10.63 -65.34 -93.15
CA GLY A 7 11.56 -64.81 -92.14
C GLY A 7 10.98 -63.66 -91.32
N TYR A 8 10.22 -62.76 -91.95
CA TYR A 8 9.52 -61.68 -91.24
C TYR A 8 8.37 -62.18 -90.35
N ILE A 9 7.59 -63.16 -90.81
CA ILE A 9 6.49 -63.75 -90.02
C ILE A 9 7.03 -64.50 -88.80
N VAL A 10 8.08 -65.30 -88.97
CA VAL A 10 8.70 -66.05 -87.87
C VAL A 10 9.41 -65.10 -86.89
N GLY A 11 10.11 -64.07 -87.39
CA GLY A 11 10.72 -63.04 -86.54
C GLY A 11 9.69 -62.24 -85.74
N ALA A 12 8.55 -61.89 -86.35
CA ALA A 12 7.46 -61.22 -85.67
C ALA A 12 6.76 -62.12 -84.64
N ALA A 13 6.59 -63.41 -84.92
CA ALA A 13 6.00 -64.37 -83.99
C ALA A 13 6.89 -64.63 -82.77
N ILE A 14 8.21 -64.80 -82.98
CA ILE A 14 9.17 -64.99 -81.89
C ILE A 14 9.31 -63.70 -81.08
N GLY A 15 9.41 -62.54 -81.74
CA GLY A 15 9.43 -61.24 -81.07
C GLY A 15 8.17 -60.98 -80.25
N GLY A 16 6.99 -61.34 -80.78
CA GLY A 16 5.72 -61.26 -80.08
C GLY A 16 5.66 -62.18 -78.86
N PHE A 17 6.16 -63.41 -78.97
CA PHE A 17 6.17 -64.37 -77.86
C PHE A 17 7.13 -63.98 -76.75
N VAL A 18 8.34 -63.49 -77.09
CA VAL A 18 9.31 -62.99 -76.13
C VAL A 18 8.78 -61.74 -75.42
N CYS A 19 8.16 -60.80 -76.13
CA CYS A 19 7.50 -59.65 -75.53
C CYS A 19 6.34 -60.06 -74.62
N ALA A 20 5.50 -61.02 -75.03
CA ALA A 20 4.41 -61.53 -74.20
C ALA A 20 4.90 -62.25 -72.94
N TRP A 21 5.97 -63.04 -73.03
CA TRP A 21 6.58 -63.72 -71.89
C TRP A 21 7.26 -62.73 -70.92
N LEU A 22 7.96 -61.72 -71.44
CA LEU A 22 8.54 -60.65 -70.63
C LEU A 22 7.45 -59.80 -69.95
N LEU A 23 6.35 -59.51 -70.64
CA LEU A 23 5.19 -58.83 -70.03
C LEU A 23 4.56 -59.68 -68.94
N MET A 24 4.32 -60.97 -69.18
CA MET A 24 3.71 -61.89 -68.20
C MET A 24 4.57 -62.11 -66.96
N THR A 25 5.89 -62.20 -67.12
CA THR A 25 6.84 -62.34 -65.99
C THR A 25 6.97 -61.05 -65.20
N ASN A 26 6.99 -59.88 -65.87
CA ASN A 26 7.04 -58.59 -65.20
C ASN A 26 5.72 -58.28 -64.48
N LEU A 27 4.57 -58.64 -65.06
CA LEU A 27 3.26 -58.57 -64.40
C LEU A 27 3.21 -59.49 -63.19
N HIS A 28 3.62 -60.76 -63.30
CA HIS A 28 3.65 -61.68 -62.15
C HIS A 28 4.56 -61.17 -61.03
N LYS A 29 5.74 -60.66 -61.36
CA LYS A 29 6.66 -60.08 -60.38
C LYS A 29 6.03 -58.89 -59.67
N LYS A 30 5.44 -57.95 -60.42
CA LYS A 30 4.77 -56.78 -59.86
C LYS A 30 3.56 -57.14 -58.99
N THR A 31 2.78 -58.15 -59.39
CA THR A 31 1.61 -58.62 -58.62
C THR A 31 2.04 -59.30 -57.31
N ASN A 32 3.16 -60.03 -57.30
CA ASN A 32 3.70 -60.62 -56.07
C ASN A 32 4.32 -59.58 -55.15
N GLU A 33 5.05 -58.60 -55.69
CA GLU A 33 5.59 -57.48 -54.90
C GLU A 33 4.48 -56.62 -54.28
N GLU A 34 3.37 -56.40 -54.98
CA GLU A 34 2.18 -55.72 -54.43
C GLU A 34 1.51 -56.53 -53.32
N LYS A 35 1.37 -57.86 -53.48
CA LYS A 35 0.83 -58.75 -52.43
C LYS A 35 1.71 -58.86 -51.21
N GLU A 36 3.03 -58.91 -51.38
CA GLU A 36 3.98 -58.92 -50.26
C GLU A 36 3.92 -57.59 -49.50
N LYS A 37 3.84 -56.45 -50.20
CA LYS A 37 3.66 -55.14 -49.55
C LYS A 37 2.34 -55.03 -48.81
N GLU A 38 1.22 -55.46 -49.39
CA GLU A 38 -0.07 -55.47 -48.70
C GLU A 38 -0.05 -56.40 -47.47
N HIS A 39 0.62 -57.56 -47.57
CA HIS A 39 0.76 -58.48 -46.45
C HIS A 39 1.66 -57.90 -45.35
N GLU A 40 2.76 -57.25 -45.72
CA GLU A 40 3.69 -56.61 -44.78
C GLU A 40 3.06 -55.39 -44.09
N GLU A 41 2.26 -54.59 -44.81
CA GLU A 41 1.44 -53.53 -44.22
C GLU A 41 0.37 -54.10 -43.29
N PHE A 42 -0.34 -55.17 -43.68
CA PHE A 42 -1.36 -55.80 -42.86
C PHE A 42 -0.78 -56.41 -41.59
N VAL A 43 0.34 -57.14 -41.70
CA VAL A 43 1.08 -57.70 -40.56
C VAL A 43 1.64 -56.57 -39.67
N GLY A 44 2.14 -55.49 -40.26
CA GLY A 44 2.58 -54.30 -39.54
C GLY A 44 1.45 -53.62 -38.76
N GLN A 45 0.26 -53.50 -39.34
CA GLN A 45 -0.93 -52.96 -38.68
C GLN A 45 -1.40 -53.88 -37.53
N LEU A 46 -1.46 -55.19 -37.76
CA LEU A 46 -1.81 -56.17 -36.72
C LEU A 46 -0.81 -56.15 -35.56
N THR A 47 0.49 -56.05 -35.85
CA THR A 47 1.54 -55.98 -34.84
C THR A 47 1.40 -54.70 -34.00
N LYS A 48 1.13 -53.55 -34.63
CA LYS A 48 0.85 -52.29 -33.91
C LYS A 48 -0.37 -52.41 -33.00
N GLN A 49 -1.48 -52.98 -33.50
CA GLN A 49 -2.68 -53.19 -32.70
C GLN A 49 -2.45 -54.14 -31.53
N LEU A 50 -1.67 -55.21 -31.72
CA LEU A 50 -1.31 -56.14 -30.66
C LEU A 50 -0.45 -55.46 -29.58
N VAL A 51 0.58 -54.71 -29.96
CA VAL A 51 1.42 -53.96 -28.99
C VAL A 51 0.57 -52.99 -28.18
N GLN A 52 -0.31 -52.23 -28.83
CA GLN A 52 -1.22 -51.30 -28.14
C GLN A 52 -2.16 -52.03 -27.17
N LYS A 53 -2.72 -53.18 -27.57
CA LYS A 53 -3.55 -54.03 -26.69
C LYS A 53 -2.78 -54.57 -25.49
N TYR A 54 -1.50 -54.88 -25.64
CA TYR A 54 -0.65 -55.35 -24.55
C TYR A 54 -0.28 -54.21 -23.59
N GLU A 55 0.02 -53.01 -24.09
CA GLU A 55 0.25 -51.82 -23.26
C GLU A 55 -1.02 -51.43 -22.46
N GLU A 56 -2.20 -51.48 -23.08
CA GLU A 56 -3.49 -51.29 -22.38
C GLU A 56 -3.70 -52.35 -21.30
N LYS A 57 -3.40 -53.61 -21.58
CA LYS A 57 -3.53 -54.70 -20.60
C LYS A 57 -2.58 -54.53 -19.41
N ASP A 58 -1.33 -54.15 -19.66
CA ASP A 58 -0.34 -53.94 -18.60
C ASP A 58 -0.68 -52.70 -17.75
N ALA A 59 -1.22 -51.64 -18.37
CA ALA A 59 -1.76 -50.49 -17.64
C ALA A 59 -2.94 -50.91 -16.73
N ILE A 60 -3.90 -51.67 -17.26
CA ILE A 60 -5.04 -52.19 -16.48
C ILE A 60 -4.59 -53.14 -15.36
N ALA A 61 -3.58 -53.98 -15.61
CA ALA A 61 -3.02 -54.88 -14.60
C ALA A 61 -2.33 -54.09 -13.46
N GLY A 62 -1.60 -53.02 -13.81
CA GLY A 62 -1.00 -52.10 -12.85
C GLY A 62 -2.04 -51.37 -11.99
N GLU A 63 -3.13 -50.90 -12.59
CA GLU A 63 -4.27 -50.30 -11.88
C GLU A 63 -4.95 -51.31 -10.93
N TYR A 64 -5.16 -52.55 -11.38
CA TYR A 64 -5.74 -53.60 -10.54
C TYR A 64 -4.84 -53.97 -9.35
N GLU A 65 -3.54 -54.07 -9.56
CA GLU A 65 -2.59 -54.38 -8.48
C GLU A 65 -2.50 -53.22 -7.48
N LEU A 66 -2.51 -51.97 -7.96
CA LEU A 66 -2.59 -50.78 -7.12
C LEU A 66 -3.88 -50.75 -6.31
N ALA A 67 -5.03 -50.98 -6.94
CA ALA A 67 -6.33 -51.05 -6.29
C ALA A 67 -6.39 -52.18 -5.24
N ALA A 68 -5.83 -53.35 -5.53
CA ALA A 68 -5.75 -54.46 -4.59
C ALA A 68 -4.85 -54.16 -3.38
N ARG A 69 -3.69 -53.52 -3.60
CA ARG A 69 -2.80 -53.06 -2.51
C ARG A 69 -3.44 -51.95 -1.68
N MET A 70 -4.15 -51.01 -2.32
CA MET A 70 -4.84 -49.91 -1.65
C MET A 70 -6.07 -50.39 -0.86
N LYS A 71 -6.78 -51.41 -1.34
CA LYS A 71 -7.93 -52.04 -0.65
C LYS A 71 -7.52 -52.87 0.57
N SER A 72 -6.22 -53.15 0.75
CA SER A 72 -5.73 -53.72 2.02
C SER A 72 -5.86 -52.69 3.15
N SER A 73 -6.41 -53.10 4.29
CA SER A 73 -6.78 -52.21 5.41
C SER A 73 -5.67 -51.25 5.84
N GLY A 74 -4.40 -51.70 5.83
CA GLY A 74 -3.27 -50.88 6.28
C GLY A 74 -2.78 -49.82 5.29
N SER A 75 -2.98 -50.01 3.97
CA SER A 75 -2.64 -48.98 2.96
C SER A 75 -3.72 -47.91 2.90
N MET A 76 -4.99 -48.31 3.01
CA MET A 76 -6.12 -47.38 3.05
C MET A 76 -6.08 -46.49 4.29
N GLU A 77 -5.72 -47.04 5.44
CA GLU A 77 -5.59 -46.27 6.69
C GLU A 77 -4.48 -45.20 6.58
N LYS A 78 -3.32 -45.55 6.03
CA LYS A 78 -2.23 -44.59 5.76
C LYS A 78 -2.61 -43.52 4.74
N PHE A 79 -3.33 -43.91 3.69
CA PHE A 79 -3.84 -42.98 2.68
C PHE A 79 -4.83 -41.99 3.30
N ASN A 80 -5.71 -42.50 4.17
CA ASN A 80 -6.68 -41.68 4.88
C ASN A 80 -6.03 -40.69 5.85
N GLU A 81 -5.02 -41.13 6.59
CA GLU A 81 -4.23 -40.26 7.46
C GLU A 81 -3.53 -39.15 6.65
N ALA A 82 -2.93 -39.51 5.51
CA ALA A 82 -2.34 -38.55 4.59
C ALA A 82 -3.37 -37.56 4.02
N PHE A 83 -4.58 -38.03 3.72
CA PHE A 83 -5.70 -37.20 3.25
C PHE A 83 -6.10 -36.15 4.29
N LEU A 84 -6.33 -36.59 5.53
CA LEU A 84 -6.73 -35.71 6.63
C LEU A 84 -5.61 -34.71 6.95
N SER A 85 -4.35 -35.15 6.90
CA SER A 85 -3.18 -34.28 7.06
C SER A 85 -3.08 -33.21 5.97
N ALA A 86 -3.25 -33.60 4.70
CA ALA A 86 -3.28 -32.66 3.58
C ALA A 86 -4.43 -31.65 3.73
N GLY A 87 -5.61 -32.10 4.15
CA GLY A 87 -6.76 -31.22 4.45
C GLY A 87 -6.46 -30.18 5.53
N ARG A 88 -5.82 -30.58 6.63
CA ARG A 88 -5.42 -29.65 7.71
C ARG A 88 -4.36 -28.66 7.26
N ALA A 89 -3.33 -29.10 6.52
CA ALA A 89 -2.30 -28.23 5.98
C ALA A 89 -2.91 -27.15 5.06
N VAL A 90 -3.89 -27.55 4.26
CA VAL A 90 -4.65 -26.64 3.40
C VAL A 90 -5.44 -25.59 4.19
N GLU A 91 -6.11 -25.97 5.28
CA GLU A 91 -6.83 -25.01 6.13
C GLU A 91 -5.90 -24.02 6.81
N MET A 92 -4.75 -24.50 7.26
CA MET A 92 -3.69 -23.66 7.82
C MET A 92 -3.23 -22.60 6.83
N VAL A 93 -2.90 -23.00 5.59
CA VAL A 93 -2.49 -22.06 4.52
C VAL A 93 -3.58 -21.04 4.21
N SER A 94 -4.85 -21.46 4.14
CA SER A 94 -5.97 -20.54 3.89
C SER A 94 -6.15 -19.53 5.03
N GLY A 95 -5.97 -19.95 6.29
CA GLY A 95 -6.02 -19.09 7.46
C GLY A 95 -4.87 -18.08 7.50
N GLU A 96 -3.63 -18.55 7.26
CA GLU A 96 -2.45 -17.69 7.18
C GLU A 96 -2.57 -16.64 6.07
N LEU A 97 -3.10 -17.03 4.91
CA LEU A 97 -3.29 -16.13 3.79
C LEU A 97 -4.34 -15.05 4.06
N LYS A 98 -5.42 -15.40 4.76
CA LYS A 98 -6.40 -14.42 5.23
C LYS A 98 -5.75 -13.43 6.19
N ASN A 99 -5.02 -13.92 7.19
CA ASN A 99 -4.33 -13.07 8.16
C ASN A 99 -3.31 -12.16 7.46
N ALA A 100 -2.61 -12.66 6.46
CA ALA A 100 -1.67 -11.86 5.67
C ALA A 100 -2.39 -10.74 4.87
N THR A 101 -3.56 -11.03 4.30
CA THR A 101 -4.39 -10.03 3.59
C THR A 101 -4.90 -8.93 4.54
N ASP A 102 -5.36 -9.32 5.73
CA ASP A 102 -5.84 -8.40 6.76
C ASP A 102 -4.68 -7.51 7.26
N ASN A 103 -3.49 -8.09 7.49
CA ASN A 103 -2.28 -7.38 7.89
C ASN A 103 -1.81 -6.36 6.85
N VAL A 104 -1.87 -6.71 5.55
CA VAL A 104 -1.55 -5.79 4.46
C VAL A 104 -2.51 -4.61 4.48
N THR A 105 -3.81 -4.86 4.56
CA THR A 105 -4.82 -3.80 4.59
C THR A 105 -4.60 -2.86 5.77
N GLN A 106 -4.40 -3.42 6.97
CA GLN A 106 -4.14 -2.65 8.18
C GLN A 106 -2.85 -1.82 8.10
N SER A 107 -1.79 -2.35 7.48
CA SER A 107 -0.52 -1.64 7.33
C SER A 107 -0.68 -0.33 6.55
N PHE A 108 -1.67 -0.26 5.66
CA PHE A 108 -1.90 0.89 4.79
C PHE A 108 -3.05 1.81 5.23
N GLU A 109 -3.83 1.45 6.26
CA GLU A 109 -4.90 2.30 6.81
C GLU A 109 -4.39 3.66 7.35
N THR A 110 -3.09 3.75 7.66
CA THR A 110 -2.47 4.98 8.18
C THR A 110 -2.09 5.99 7.09
N LEU A 111 -1.97 5.56 5.83
CA LEU A 111 -1.52 6.42 4.73
C LEU A 111 -2.39 7.67 4.52
N PRO A 112 -3.74 7.60 4.53
CA PRO A 112 -4.58 8.79 4.40
C PRO A 112 -4.36 9.80 5.53
N ARG A 113 -4.07 9.33 6.75
CA ARG A 113 -3.78 10.21 7.90
C ARG A 113 -2.44 10.92 7.72
N ILE A 114 -1.43 10.23 7.19
CA ILE A 114 -0.13 10.83 6.86
C ILE A 114 -0.31 11.90 5.79
N GLN A 115 -1.09 11.63 4.75
CA GLN A 115 -1.37 12.59 3.68
C GLN A 115 -2.12 13.83 4.19
N GLU A 116 -3.11 13.65 5.07
CA GLU A 116 -3.80 14.78 5.73
C GLU A 116 -2.83 15.60 6.59
N SER A 117 -1.93 14.93 7.33
CA SER A 117 -0.91 15.58 8.15
C SER A 117 0.08 16.38 7.30
N SER A 118 0.54 15.79 6.18
CA SER A 118 1.41 16.47 5.20
C SER A 118 0.74 17.74 4.65
N ALA A 119 -0.53 17.66 4.26
CA ALA A 119 -1.30 18.81 3.78
C ALA A 119 -1.51 19.90 4.87
N LYS A 120 -1.60 19.52 6.15
CA LYS A 120 -1.62 20.49 7.27
C LYS A 120 -0.25 21.14 7.45
N MET A 121 0.83 20.38 7.36
CA MET A 121 2.21 20.86 7.47
C MET A 121 2.55 21.85 6.35
N SER A 122 2.21 21.52 5.11
CA SER A 122 2.37 22.42 3.96
C SER A 122 1.66 23.77 4.14
N ARG A 123 0.40 23.75 4.61
CA ARG A 123 -0.35 24.97 4.92
C ARG A 123 0.27 25.77 6.06
N ALA A 124 0.73 25.10 7.12
CA ALA A 124 1.40 25.76 8.23
C ALA A 124 2.70 26.43 7.77
N ALA A 125 3.50 25.76 6.95
CA ALA A 125 4.71 26.31 6.35
C ALA A 125 4.41 27.56 5.50
N ALA A 126 3.38 27.50 4.64
CA ALA A 126 2.98 28.64 3.81
C ALA A 126 2.53 29.86 4.63
N VAL A 127 1.70 29.66 5.66
CA VAL A 127 1.26 30.74 6.56
C VAL A 127 2.45 31.34 7.31
N SER A 128 3.37 30.50 7.74
CA SER A 128 4.52 30.95 8.52
C SER A 128 5.52 31.71 7.65
N LYS A 129 5.73 31.28 6.39
CA LYS A 129 6.50 32.02 5.38
C LYS A 129 5.93 33.41 5.14
N ALA A 130 4.61 33.54 4.98
CA ALA A 130 3.97 34.84 4.85
C ALA A 130 4.19 35.75 6.08
N LYS A 131 4.28 35.17 7.29
CA LYS A 131 4.60 35.91 8.51
C LYS A 131 6.07 36.32 8.59
N VAL A 132 6.97 35.48 8.09
CA VAL A 132 8.38 35.84 7.92
C VAL A 132 8.53 37.00 6.93
N ASP A 133 7.83 36.97 5.81
CA ASP A 133 7.82 38.06 4.83
C ASP A 133 7.30 39.37 5.46
N GLU A 134 6.23 39.30 6.27
CA GLU A 134 5.74 40.45 7.03
C GLU A 134 6.80 41.04 7.97
N LEU A 135 7.54 40.19 8.69
CA LEU A 135 8.65 40.62 9.55
C LEU A 135 9.80 41.26 8.76
N THR A 136 10.13 40.73 7.57
CA THR A 136 11.13 41.38 6.70
C THR A 136 10.67 42.75 6.22
N GLY A 137 9.38 42.89 5.90
CA GLY A 137 8.77 44.16 5.50
C GLY A 137 8.78 45.21 6.63
N MET A 138 8.81 44.79 7.90
CA MET A 138 8.99 45.73 9.01
C MET A 138 10.35 46.44 8.98
N GLY A 139 11.37 45.88 8.30
CA GLY A 139 12.72 46.46 8.23
C GLY A 139 12.76 47.93 7.81
N ASP A 140 11.89 48.33 6.89
CA ASP A 140 11.76 49.74 6.46
C ASP A 140 11.24 50.64 7.59
N SER A 141 10.29 50.14 8.40
CA SER A 141 9.76 50.88 9.56
C SER A 141 10.83 51.06 10.65
N TRP A 142 11.69 50.05 10.85
CA TRP A 142 12.83 50.16 11.76
C TRP A 142 13.86 51.18 11.28
N LYS A 143 14.15 51.18 9.97
CA LYS A 143 15.05 52.16 9.35
C LYS A 143 14.55 53.58 9.54
N GLN A 144 13.26 53.82 9.28
CA GLN A 144 12.63 55.12 9.52
C GLN A 144 12.71 55.54 10.99
N SER A 145 12.53 54.60 11.92
CA SER A 145 12.66 54.88 13.36
C SER A 145 14.08 55.28 13.75
N MET A 146 15.11 54.65 13.15
CA MET A 146 16.50 55.03 13.34
C MET A 146 16.79 56.44 12.79
N ASP A 147 16.28 56.78 11.61
CA ASP A 147 16.44 58.12 11.02
C ASP A 147 15.82 59.22 11.90
N ILE A 148 14.65 58.94 12.50
CA ILE A 148 14.00 59.85 13.46
C ILE A 148 14.85 60.02 14.71
N LEU A 149 15.38 58.94 15.28
CA LEU A 149 16.24 59.01 16.47
C LEU A 149 17.55 59.77 16.19
N GLN A 150 18.12 59.60 15.00
CA GLN A 150 19.29 60.38 14.58
C GLN A 150 18.95 61.87 14.50
N THR A 151 17.79 62.22 13.92
CA THR A 151 17.32 63.61 13.86
C THR A 151 17.11 64.21 15.26
N ILE A 152 16.59 63.42 16.20
CA ILE A 152 16.44 63.83 17.61
C ILE A 152 17.82 64.08 18.24
N GLN A 153 18.79 63.19 18.01
CA GLN A 153 20.15 63.34 18.53
C GLN A 153 20.82 64.62 18.01
N ASP A 154 20.65 64.92 16.72
CA ASP A 154 21.18 66.14 16.10
C ASP A 154 20.53 67.39 16.72
N CYS A 155 19.21 67.37 16.95
CA CYS A 155 18.49 68.47 17.59
C CYS A 155 18.93 68.70 19.05
N ILE A 156 19.14 67.63 19.80
CA ILE A 156 19.67 67.71 21.18
C ILE A 156 21.08 68.31 21.20
N THR A 157 21.90 67.97 20.20
CA THR A 157 23.26 68.51 20.06
C THR A 157 23.25 70.01 19.74
N ASP A 158 22.33 70.47 18.87
CA ASP A 158 22.15 71.91 18.62
C ASP A 158 21.68 72.65 19.88
N ILE A 159 20.73 72.09 20.65
CA ILE A 159 20.30 72.67 21.93
C ILE A 159 21.48 72.80 22.91
N HIS A 160 22.35 71.79 22.98
CA HIS A 160 23.56 71.85 23.80
C HIS A 160 24.46 73.03 23.40
N GLU A 161 24.68 73.21 22.10
CA GLU A 161 25.51 74.31 21.58
C GLU A 161 24.90 75.68 21.89
N LYS A 162 23.59 75.86 21.66
CA LYS A 162 22.87 77.09 22.00
C LYS A 162 22.88 77.38 23.50
N SER A 163 22.71 76.37 24.34
CA SER A 163 22.79 76.50 25.80
C SER A 163 24.17 76.96 26.26
N SER A 164 25.24 76.43 25.65
CA SER A 164 26.62 76.89 25.91
C SER A 164 26.80 78.36 25.53
N GLN A 165 26.31 78.78 24.36
CA GLN A 165 26.38 80.18 23.93
C GLN A 165 25.64 81.12 24.91
N ILE A 166 24.46 80.72 25.42
CA ILE A 166 23.73 81.51 26.41
C ILE A 166 24.51 81.61 27.73
N ARG A 167 25.17 80.53 28.15
CA ARG A 167 26.03 80.53 29.35
C ARG A 167 27.17 81.53 29.19
N ASP A 168 27.83 81.53 28.04
CA ASP A 168 28.97 82.40 27.77
C ASP A 168 28.53 83.88 27.77
N VAL A 169 27.41 84.21 27.12
CA VAL A 169 26.80 85.56 27.15
C VAL A 169 26.40 85.97 28.56
N SER A 170 25.86 85.05 29.36
CA SER A 170 25.49 85.32 30.75
C SER A 170 26.74 85.60 31.61
N GLY A 171 27.84 84.88 31.36
CA GLY A 171 29.13 85.12 32.00
C GLY A 171 29.70 86.51 31.66
N GLU A 172 29.67 86.90 30.38
CA GLU A 172 30.08 88.24 29.95
C GLU A 172 29.22 89.33 30.59
N ALA A 173 27.90 89.15 30.61
CA ALA A 173 26.98 90.10 31.22
C ALA A 173 27.20 90.22 32.74
N ASN A 174 27.51 89.11 33.43
CA ASN A 174 27.87 89.11 34.85
C ASN A 174 29.15 89.92 35.12
N LEU A 175 30.17 89.78 34.27
CA LEU A 175 31.43 90.55 34.37
C LEU A 175 31.19 92.04 34.09
N LEU A 176 30.38 92.37 33.07
CA LEU A 176 30.01 93.76 32.78
C LEU A 176 29.22 94.39 33.93
N ALA A 177 28.26 93.65 34.50
CA ALA A 177 27.48 94.10 35.65
C ALA A 177 28.37 94.32 36.89
N LEU A 178 29.34 93.44 37.13
CA LEU A 178 30.33 93.62 38.20
C LEU A 178 31.15 94.91 38.02
N ASN A 179 31.67 95.14 36.81
CA ASN A 179 32.41 96.37 36.49
C ASN A 179 31.54 97.62 36.69
N ALA A 180 30.28 97.57 36.27
CA ALA A 180 29.31 98.65 36.48
C ALA A 180 29.01 98.90 37.96
N SER A 181 28.86 97.84 38.77
CA SER A 181 28.67 97.98 40.24
C SER A 181 29.88 98.63 40.91
N ILE A 182 31.11 98.28 40.49
CA ILE A 182 32.35 98.89 41.00
C ILE A 182 32.40 100.38 40.66
N GLU A 183 32.11 100.76 39.41
CA GLU A 183 32.16 102.16 38.99
C GLU A 183 31.02 102.98 39.61
N ALA A 184 29.84 102.39 39.80
CA ALA A 184 28.74 103.01 40.52
C ALA A 184 29.08 103.26 42.00
N ALA A 185 29.80 102.35 42.66
CA ALA A 185 30.32 102.58 44.01
C ALA A 185 31.37 103.69 44.05
N ARG A 186 32.21 103.78 43.01
CA ARG A 186 33.25 104.81 42.86
C ARG A 186 32.68 106.22 42.68
N ALA A 187 31.52 106.34 42.03
CA ALA A 187 30.79 107.60 41.86
C ALA A 187 30.06 108.09 43.14
N GLY A 188 30.07 107.32 44.22
CA GLY A 188 29.47 107.70 45.51
C GLY A 188 27.96 107.91 45.43
N GLU A 189 27.45 109.01 46.02
CA GLU A 189 26.01 109.32 46.07
C GLU A 189 25.37 109.44 44.68
N HIS A 190 26.11 109.91 43.66
CA HIS A 190 25.61 110.05 42.29
C HIS A 190 25.44 108.69 41.57
N GLY A 191 26.08 107.62 42.06
CA GLY A 191 26.04 106.29 41.47
C GLY A 191 24.95 105.35 42.04
N ARG A 192 24.21 105.75 43.08
CA ARG A 192 23.28 104.84 43.80
C ARG A 192 22.23 104.18 42.90
N GLY A 193 21.64 104.92 41.95
CA GLY A 193 20.68 104.37 41.01
C GLY A 193 21.29 103.33 40.06
N PHE A 194 22.50 103.60 39.56
CA PHE A 194 23.24 102.67 38.69
C PHE A 194 23.70 101.42 39.45
N ALA A 195 24.07 101.55 40.73
CA ALA A 195 24.46 100.42 41.57
C ALA A 195 23.31 99.39 41.72
N VAL A 196 22.07 99.87 41.90
CA VAL A 196 20.88 98.99 42.00
C VAL A 196 20.63 98.25 40.68
N VAL A 197 20.73 98.94 39.55
CA VAL A 197 20.56 98.33 38.22
C VAL A 197 21.66 97.30 37.92
N ALA A 198 22.91 97.63 38.27
CA ALA A 198 24.04 96.74 38.08
C ALA A 198 23.92 95.46 38.94
N GLU A 199 23.48 95.58 40.20
CA GLU A 199 23.22 94.41 41.05
C GLU A 199 22.07 93.54 40.51
N HIS A 200 21.00 94.15 40.01
CA HIS A 200 19.91 93.41 39.35
C HIS A 200 20.36 92.68 38.07
N MET A 201 21.17 93.32 37.22
CA MET A 201 21.75 92.67 36.04
C MET A 201 22.65 91.51 36.46
N ARG A 202 23.51 91.69 37.48
CA ARG A 202 24.38 90.64 38.00
C ARG A 202 23.58 89.43 38.49
N ALA A 203 22.53 89.67 39.29
CA ALA A 203 21.64 88.61 39.77
C ALA A 203 20.91 87.88 38.63
N LEU A 204 20.49 88.60 37.59
CA LEU A 204 19.85 88.01 36.41
C LEU A 204 20.84 87.15 35.61
N SER A 205 22.06 87.61 35.40
CA SER A 205 23.12 86.87 34.72
C SER A 205 23.48 85.58 35.45
N LEU A 206 23.65 85.63 36.77
CA LEU A 206 23.90 84.43 37.59
C LEU A 206 22.73 83.44 37.55
N LYS A 207 21.48 83.94 37.52
CA LYS A 207 20.29 83.10 37.37
C LYS A 207 20.24 82.43 35.99
N SER A 208 20.62 83.16 34.93
CA SER A 208 20.70 82.65 33.57
C SER A 208 21.79 81.57 33.44
N GLU A 209 22.97 81.82 34.01
CA GLU A 209 24.08 80.84 34.07
C GLU A 209 23.68 79.56 34.80
N LYS A 210 22.97 79.68 35.93
CA LYS A 210 22.42 78.51 36.63
C LYS A 210 21.43 77.74 35.76
N GLY A 211 20.53 78.44 35.07
CA GLY A 211 19.55 77.83 34.18
C GLY A 211 20.18 77.06 33.02
N THR A 212 21.26 77.58 32.43
CA THR A 212 21.97 76.88 31.34
C THR A 212 22.73 75.64 31.83
N VAL A 213 23.22 75.64 33.07
CA VAL A 213 23.78 74.42 33.70
C VAL A 213 22.70 73.34 33.83
N GLU A 214 21.52 73.68 34.36
CA GLU A 214 20.40 72.74 34.50
C GLU A 214 19.91 72.20 33.13
N ILE A 215 19.93 73.04 32.09
CA ILE A 215 19.64 72.63 30.70
C ILE A 215 20.71 71.65 30.20
N ASN A 216 22.00 71.96 30.40
CA ASN A 216 23.09 71.08 29.94
C ASN A 216 23.05 69.70 30.61
N ASP A 217 22.74 69.64 31.91
CA ASP A 217 22.57 68.36 32.63
C ASP A 217 21.40 67.54 32.05
N SER A 218 20.28 68.21 31.76
CA SER A 218 19.10 67.58 31.13
C SER A 218 19.42 67.08 29.71
N VAL A 219 20.15 67.87 28.93
CA VAL A 219 20.59 67.54 27.57
C VAL A 219 21.58 66.36 27.59
N SER A 220 22.56 66.36 28.49
CA SER A 220 23.50 65.24 28.64
C SER A 220 22.79 63.92 28.97
N THR A 221 21.78 64.00 29.85
CA THR A 221 20.92 62.85 30.17
C THR A 221 20.16 62.37 28.93
N ALA A 222 19.57 63.30 28.15
CA ALA A 222 18.84 62.97 26.94
C ALA A 222 19.73 62.32 25.87
N ILE A 223 20.96 62.81 25.66
CA ILE A 223 21.93 62.19 24.74
C ILE A 223 22.20 60.74 25.15
N THR A 224 22.43 60.51 26.44
CA THR A 224 22.73 59.16 26.96
C THR A 224 21.54 58.22 26.78
N GLN A 225 20.31 58.71 26.99
CA GLN A 225 19.09 57.94 26.78
C GLN A 225 18.87 57.60 25.29
N VAL A 226 19.04 58.57 24.39
CA VAL A 226 18.89 58.33 22.94
C VAL A 226 19.95 57.34 22.44
N ASP A 227 21.21 57.46 22.85
CA ASP A 227 22.26 56.49 22.51
C ASP A 227 21.93 55.08 23.01
N SER A 228 21.39 54.96 24.23
CA SER A 228 20.92 53.69 24.78
C SER A 228 19.78 53.08 23.95
N ILE A 229 18.81 53.90 23.53
CA ILE A 229 17.69 53.47 22.68
C ILE A 229 18.21 53.00 21.31
N ILE A 230 19.10 53.75 20.66
CA ILE A 230 19.69 53.38 19.37
C ILE A 230 20.41 52.04 19.46
N LYS A 231 21.24 51.84 20.50
CA LYS A 231 21.93 50.57 20.75
C LYS A 231 20.96 49.42 21.00
N GLY A 232 19.91 49.65 21.79
CA GLY A 232 18.87 48.65 22.07
C GLY A 232 18.13 48.20 20.81
N ILE A 233 17.69 49.18 20.00
CA ILE A 233 17.00 48.93 18.72
C ILE A 233 17.93 48.21 17.75
N SER A 234 19.19 48.65 17.60
CA SER A 234 20.16 48.00 16.71
C SER A 234 20.40 46.52 17.07
N ASN A 235 20.51 46.21 18.38
CA ASN A 235 20.63 44.83 18.83
C ASN A 235 19.37 44.01 18.57
N ASN A 236 18.18 44.58 18.79
CA ASN A 236 16.91 43.90 18.51
C ASN A 236 16.74 43.59 17.01
N ILE A 237 17.13 44.52 16.12
CA ILE A 237 17.11 44.27 14.67
C ILE A 237 18.05 43.13 14.30
N LYS A 238 19.28 43.12 14.82
CA LYS A 238 20.25 42.04 14.54
C LYS A 238 19.69 40.67 14.96
N GLN A 239 19.09 40.59 16.15
CA GLN A 239 18.46 39.35 16.63
C GLN A 239 17.27 38.94 15.76
N LEU A 240 16.42 39.91 15.36
CA LEU A 240 15.27 39.66 14.50
C LEU A 240 15.70 39.12 13.13
N VAL A 241 16.70 39.73 12.50
CA VAL A 241 17.23 39.30 11.20
C VAL A 241 17.78 37.87 11.29
N SER A 242 18.59 37.58 12.32
CA SER A 242 19.11 36.22 12.54
C SER A 242 17.98 35.20 12.73
N SER A 243 16.95 35.55 13.51
CA SER A 243 15.80 34.67 13.75
C SER A 243 14.99 34.45 12.48
N VAL A 244 14.82 35.48 11.64
CA VAL A 244 14.16 35.38 10.34
C VAL A 244 14.94 34.48 9.38
N GLU A 245 16.26 34.61 9.30
CA GLU A 245 17.10 33.75 8.46
C GLU A 245 17.02 32.28 8.88
N GLU A 246 17.17 31.99 10.18
CA GLU A 246 17.03 30.63 10.72
C GLU A 246 15.64 30.05 10.44
N THR A 247 14.59 30.83 10.69
CA THR A 247 13.21 30.43 10.47
C THR A 247 12.93 30.15 8.99
N THR A 248 13.45 30.99 8.08
CA THR A 248 13.34 30.79 6.63
C THR A 248 13.97 29.47 6.21
N LYS A 249 15.16 29.15 6.74
CA LYS A 249 15.84 27.89 6.46
C LYS A 249 15.02 26.69 6.94
N VAL A 250 14.50 26.73 8.17
CA VAL A 250 13.64 25.67 8.72
C VAL A 250 12.40 25.44 7.84
N PHE A 251 11.78 26.50 7.31
CA PHE A 251 10.64 26.33 6.42
C PHE A 251 11.00 25.77 5.04
N ALA A 252 12.18 26.09 4.51
CA ALA A 252 12.67 25.46 3.28
C ALA A 252 12.94 23.95 3.48
N ASP A 253 13.50 23.58 4.63
CA ASP A 253 13.70 22.18 5.01
C ASP A 253 12.33 21.47 5.14
N ILE A 254 11.35 22.09 5.83
CA ILE A 254 9.98 21.53 5.94
C ILE A 254 9.31 21.37 4.56
N GLU A 255 9.43 22.35 3.66
CA GLU A 255 8.88 22.23 2.30
C GLU A 255 9.47 21.01 1.57
N THR A 256 10.77 20.75 1.75
CA THR A 256 11.46 19.59 1.16
C THR A 256 10.96 18.28 1.77
N GLU A 257 10.91 18.19 3.09
CA GLU A 257 10.43 17.01 3.82
C GLU A 257 8.96 16.68 3.48
N VAL A 258 8.10 17.70 3.33
CA VAL A 258 6.71 17.52 2.87
C VAL A 258 6.66 16.86 1.49
N MET A 259 7.49 17.32 0.54
CA MET A 259 7.53 16.73 -0.81
C MET A 259 8.01 15.28 -0.78
N GLU A 260 9.01 14.96 0.04
CA GLU A 260 9.51 13.59 0.22
C GLU A 260 8.44 12.68 0.84
N ILE A 261 7.72 13.16 1.86
CA ILE A 261 6.59 12.45 2.47
C ILE A 261 5.49 12.19 1.45
N ASP A 262 5.09 13.20 0.68
CA ASP A 262 4.03 13.05 -0.33
C ASP A 262 4.41 12.02 -1.40
N ASN A 263 5.67 12.04 -1.85
CA ASN A 263 6.18 11.04 -2.80
C ASN A 263 6.23 9.63 -2.17
N SER A 264 6.70 9.52 -0.93
CA SER A 264 6.76 8.24 -0.20
C SER A 264 5.37 7.63 0.02
N VAL A 265 4.38 8.48 0.37
CA VAL A 265 2.99 8.06 0.51
C VAL A 265 2.43 7.59 -0.83
N ALA A 266 2.69 8.30 -1.94
CA ALA A 266 2.23 7.89 -3.26
C ALA A 266 2.76 6.50 -3.65
N VAL A 267 4.07 6.26 -3.47
CA VAL A 267 4.70 4.96 -3.72
C VAL A 267 4.13 3.87 -2.79
N SER A 268 3.83 4.21 -1.54
CA SER A 268 3.26 3.27 -0.57
C SER A 268 1.82 2.88 -0.92
N ILE A 269 1.02 3.81 -1.46
CA ILE A 269 -0.34 3.52 -1.96
C ILE A 269 -0.27 2.55 -3.15
N GLU A 270 0.60 2.82 -4.12
CA GLU A 270 0.77 1.93 -5.28
C GLU A 270 1.22 0.53 -4.85
N SER A 271 2.15 0.46 -3.91
CA SER A 271 2.61 -0.81 -3.33
C SER A 271 1.50 -1.54 -2.57
N ALA A 272 0.61 -0.81 -1.89
CA ALA A 272 -0.54 -1.37 -1.19
C ALA A 272 -1.54 -2.01 -2.15
N ASP A 273 -1.86 -1.31 -3.24
CA ASP A 273 -2.78 -1.79 -4.27
C ASP A 273 -2.22 -3.03 -4.96
N ALA A 274 -0.92 -3.01 -5.30
CA ALA A 274 -0.22 -4.15 -5.88
C ALA A 274 -0.21 -5.36 -4.93
N ALA A 275 0.17 -5.17 -3.67
CA ALA A 275 0.17 -6.24 -2.68
C ALA A 275 -1.23 -6.84 -2.48
N THR A 276 -2.27 -5.99 -2.43
CA THR A 276 -3.66 -6.44 -2.28
C THR A 276 -4.12 -7.25 -3.51
N ALA A 277 -3.74 -6.83 -4.71
CA ALA A 277 -4.02 -7.58 -5.94
C ALA A 277 -3.30 -8.94 -5.97
N ASP A 278 -2.04 -8.99 -5.57
CA ASP A 278 -1.25 -10.23 -5.46
C ASP A 278 -1.87 -11.17 -4.44
N PHE A 279 -2.22 -10.69 -3.24
CA PHE A 279 -2.87 -11.50 -2.21
C PHE A 279 -4.21 -12.07 -2.67
N ASN A 280 -5.04 -11.28 -3.37
CA ASN A 280 -6.28 -11.77 -3.94
C ASN A 280 -6.05 -12.85 -5.01
N THR A 281 -5.03 -12.68 -5.84
CA THR A 281 -4.64 -13.67 -6.86
C THR A 281 -4.16 -14.96 -6.22
N ILE A 282 -3.24 -14.87 -5.24
CA ILE A 282 -2.75 -16.01 -4.46
C ILE A 282 -3.93 -16.72 -3.79
N ASN A 283 -4.86 -15.98 -3.18
CA ASN A 283 -6.02 -16.55 -2.51
C ASN A 283 -6.93 -17.29 -3.48
N SER A 284 -7.19 -16.75 -4.67
CA SER A 284 -7.97 -17.46 -5.70
C SER A 284 -7.24 -18.73 -6.20
N SER A 285 -5.92 -18.65 -6.40
CA SER A 285 -5.10 -19.76 -6.87
C SER A 285 -5.01 -20.88 -5.85
N VAL A 286 -4.73 -20.55 -4.59
CA VAL A 286 -4.73 -21.49 -3.47
C VAL A 286 -6.09 -22.18 -3.42
N ASN A 287 -7.20 -21.43 -3.35
CA ASN A 287 -8.55 -22.02 -3.31
C ASN A 287 -8.84 -22.96 -4.49
N SER A 288 -8.43 -22.61 -5.71
CA SER A 288 -8.56 -23.49 -6.89
C SER A 288 -7.72 -24.76 -6.78
N GLN A 289 -6.48 -24.65 -6.30
CA GLN A 289 -5.64 -25.81 -6.00
C GLN A 289 -6.26 -26.68 -4.89
N LEU A 290 -6.90 -26.07 -3.88
CA LEU A 290 -7.59 -26.80 -2.83
C LEU A 290 -8.73 -27.65 -3.39
N GLU A 291 -9.53 -27.07 -4.28
CA GLU A 291 -10.61 -27.78 -4.95
C GLU A 291 -10.09 -28.92 -5.82
N SER A 292 -9.00 -28.68 -6.56
CA SER A 292 -8.36 -29.66 -7.44
C SER A 292 -7.78 -30.85 -6.65
N ILE A 293 -7.03 -30.57 -5.58
CA ILE A 293 -6.49 -31.59 -4.67
C ILE A 293 -7.63 -32.38 -4.04
N SER A 294 -8.66 -31.70 -3.52
CA SER A 294 -9.81 -32.35 -2.92
C SER A 294 -10.54 -33.26 -3.91
N LYS A 295 -10.70 -32.83 -5.16
CA LYS A 295 -11.34 -33.62 -6.22
C LYS A 295 -10.52 -34.86 -6.57
N LEU A 296 -9.22 -34.69 -6.87
CA LEU A 296 -8.32 -35.80 -7.22
C LEU A 296 -8.28 -36.86 -6.11
N LEU A 297 -8.24 -36.42 -4.85
CA LEU A 297 -8.29 -37.32 -3.71
C LEU A 297 -9.62 -38.08 -3.59
N ALA A 298 -10.75 -37.42 -3.89
CA ALA A 298 -12.06 -38.06 -3.89
C ALA A 298 -12.19 -39.11 -4.99
N ASP A 299 -11.65 -38.83 -6.17
CA ASP A 299 -11.66 -39.76 -7.31
C ASP A 299 -10.87 -41.02 -6.96
N VAL A 300 -9.65 -40.87 -6.40
CA VAL A 300 -8.83 -42.00 -5.91
C VAL A 300 -9.56 -42.78 -4.81
N MET A 301 -10.20 -42.09 -3.85
CA MET A 301 -10.98 -42.75 -2.81
C MET A 301 -12.18 -43.53 -3.36
N GLY A 302 -12.86 -42.98 -4.37
CA GLY A 302 -13.98 -43.63 -5.05
C GLY A 302 -13.56 -44.91 -5.74
N GLU A 303 -12.44 -44.86 -6.48
CA GLU A 303 -11.88 -46.02 -7.19
C GLU A 303 -11.41 -47.12 -6.23
N VAL A 304 -10.80 -46.75 -5.10
CA VAL A 304 -10.24 -47.71 -4.14
C VAL A 304 -11.31 -48.31 -3.21
N SER A 305 -12.20 -47.47 -2.66
CA SER A 305 -13.18 -47.90 -1.66
C SER A 305 -14.47 -48.45 -2.26
N GLY A 306 -14.80 -48.08 -3.50
CA GLY A 306 -16.11 -48.36 -4.13
C GLY A 306 -17.26 -47.50 -3.58
N ASN A 307 -17.01 -46.69 -2.55
CA ASN A 307 -17.96 -45.70 -2.05
C ASN A 307 -17.74 -44.39 -2.81
N VAL A 308 -18.82 -43.81 -3.35
CA VAL A 308 -18.77 -42.54 -4.09
C VAL A 308 -19.67 -41.53 -3.39
N ILE A 309 -19.24 -40.27 -3.30
CA ILE A 309 -20.10 -39.17 -2.86
C ILE A 309 -21.27 -39.07 -3.83
N LYS A 310 -22.48 -39.25 -3.31
CA LYS A 310 -23.69 -39.09 -4.14
C LYS A 310 -24.12 -37.63 -4.10
N GLU A 311 -24.21 -37.02 -5.27
CA GLU A 311 -24.78 -35.68 -5.40
C GLU A 311 -26.30 -35.76 -5.21
N VAL A 312 -26.81 -34.90 -4.34
CA VAL A 312 -28.23 -34.66 -4.12
C VAL A 312 -28.54 -33.32 -4.74
N TYR A 313 -29.59 -33.27 -5.55
CA TYR A 313 -29.99 -32.05 -6.23
C TYR A 313 -31.11 -31.36 -5.47
N PRO A 314 -31.23 -30.03 -5.59
CA PRO A 314 -32.39 -29.32 -5.07
C PRO A 314 -33.68 -29.98 -5.60
N GLY A 315 -34.53 -30.53 -4.71
CA GLY A 315 -35.82 -31.15 -5.05
C GLY A 315 -35.89 -32.66 -4.86
N ASP A 316 -34.76 -33.30 -4.61
CA ASP A 316 -34.78 -34.63 -4.04
C ASP A 316 -35.36 -34.59 -2.63
N ASP A 317 -35.99 -35.68 -2.21
CA ASP A 317 -36.47 -35.81 -0.84
C ASP A 317 -35.27 -35.89 0.12
N ILE A 318 -35.05 -34.78 0.84
CA ILE A 318 -33.95 -34.67 1.80
C ILE A 318 -34.33 -35.04 3.24
N SER A 319 -35.60 -35.39 3.50
CA SER A 319 -36.10 -35.68 4.86
C SER A 319 -35.45 -36.91 5.49
N ARG A 320 -34.94 -37.81 4.66
CA ARG A 320 -34.23 -39.04 5.06
C ARG A 320 -32.78 -38.84 5.49
N TYR A 321 -32.20 -37.66 5.25
CA TYR A 321 -30.79 -37.40 5.55
C TYR A 321 -30.63 -36.66 6.87
N LYS A 322 -29.56 -36.98 7.60
CA LYS A 322 -29.07 -36.11 8.66
C LYS A 322 -28.21 -35.02 8.02
N ILE A 323 -28.68 -33.77 8.06
CA ILE A 323 -28.07 -32.65 7.34
C ILE A 323 -26.99 -31.98 8.19
N ILE A 324 -25.80 -31.85 7.64
CA ILE A 324 -24.67 -31.15 8.25
C ILE A 324 -24.39 -29.87 7.47
N ASP A 325 -24.61 -28.72 8.11
CA ASP A 325 -24.28 -27.42 7.52
C ASP A 325 -22.85 -27.04 7.91
N VAL A 326 -22.00 -26.87 6.91
CA VAL A 326 -20.56 -26.58 7.11
C VAL A 326 -20.20 -25.12 6.86
N ARG A 327 -21.22 -24.24 6.78
CA ARG A 327 -21.04 -22.78 6.74
C ARG A 327 -20.67 -22.23 8.11
N ARG A 328 -20.27 -20.96 8.16
CA ARG A 328 -20.11 -20.22 9.41
C ARG A 328 -21.46 -19.63 9.87
N PRO A 329 -21.66 -19.40 11.18
CA PRO A 329 -22.88 -18.76 11.69
C PRO A 329 -23.18 -17.42 11.02
N GLU A 330 -22.16 -16.63 10.67
CA GLU A 330 -22.34 -15.31 10.03
C GLU A 330 -22.94 -15.39 8.61
N GLU A 331 -22.82 -16.54 7.94
CA GLU A 331 -23.36 -16.77 6.59
C GLU A 331 -24.85 -17.16 6.59
N PHE A 332 -25.49 -17.11 7.76
CA PHE A 332 -26.91 -17.38 7.93
C PHE A 332 -27.75 -16.11 7.72
N ASN A 333 -27.09 -15.04 7.28
CA ASN A 333 -27.71 -13.78 6.92
C ASN A 333 -28.91 -13.97 5.98
N ASP A 334 -29.87 -13.05 6.09
CA ASP A 334 -31.26 -13.22 5.70
C ASP A 334 -31.54 -13.65 4.25
N ALA A 335 -30.55 -13.56 3.35
CA ALA A 335 -30.72 -13.91 1.94
C ALA A 335 -30.71 -15.43 1.65
N LEU A 336 -30.04 -16.26 2.47
CA LEU A 336 -29.89 -17.70 2.21
C LEU A 336 -30.58 -18.60 3.25
N GLY A 337 -30.83 -18.07 4.45
CA GLY A 337 -31.49 -18.83 5.52
C GLY A 337 -30.70 -20.08 5.97
N HIS A 338 -31.41 -20.95 6.69
CA HIS A 338 -30.87 -22.18 7.29
C HIS A 338 -31.88 -23.31 7.18
N ILE A 339 -31.42 -24.51 6.81
CA ILE A 339 -32.32 -25.67 6.70
C ILE A 339 -32.72 -26.11 8.11
N LYS A 340 -34.03 -26.09 8.41
CA LYS A 340 -34.54 -26.44 9.74
C LYS A 340 -34.14 -27.87 10.12
N GLY A 341 -33.51 -28.02 11.28
CA GLY A 341 -33.07 -29.32 11.80
C GLY A 341 -31.70 -29.79 11.30
N SER A 342 -30.99 -28.99 10.49
CA SER A 342 -29.59 -29.28 10.18
C SER A 342 -28.68 -28.94 11.36
N GLU A 343 -27.66 -29.77 11.53
CA GLU A 343 -26.64 -29.63 12.56
C GLU A 343 -25.49 -28.75 12.02
N LEU A 344 -25.15 -27.69 12.74
CA LEU A 344 -24.07 -26.79 12.34
C LEU A 344 -22.71 -27.37 12.76
N MET A 345 -21.88 -27.63 11.76
CA MET A 345 -20.56 -28.20 11.92
C MET A 345 -19.62 -27.51 10.94
N CYS A 346 -19.22 -26.27 11.27
CA CYS A 346 -18.38 -25.45 10.41
C CYS A 346 -17.15 -26.24 9.95
N LEU A 347 -16.82 -26.16 8.66
CA LEU A 347 -15.67 -26.87 8.09
C LEU A 347 -14.37 -26.55 8.85
N GLN A 348 -14.19 -25.29 9.28
CA GLN A 348 -13.00 -24.80 9.98
C GLN A 348 -12.96 -25.12 11.48
N ASP A 349 -14.02 -25.67 12.07
CA ASP A 349 -14.12 -25.87 13.53
C ASP A 349 -13.93 -27.34 13.91
N ASN A 350 -12.74 -27.89 13.64
CA ASN A 350 -12.38 -29.28 13.94
C ASN A 350 -13.42 -30.30 13.43
N LEU A 351 -13.93 -30.11 12.21
CA LEU A 351 -14.98 -30.95 11.61
C LEU A 351 -14.62 -32.45 11.67
N GLU A 352 -13.36 -32.80 11.39
CA GLU A 352 -12.85 -34.16 11.46
C GLU A 352 -13.09 -34.82 12.83
N GLN A 353 -12.77 -34.14 13.92
CA GLN A 353 -12.96 -34.66 15.27
C GLN A 353 -14.44 -34.83 15.62
N LYS A 354 -15.29 -33.91 15.14
CA LYS A 354 -16.74 -33.97 15.35
C LYS A 354 -17.35 -35.14 14.58
N LEU A 355 -16.98 -35.31 13.32
CA LEU A 355 -17.42 -36.43 12.49
C LEU A 355 -16.94 -37.78 13.04
N ALA A 356 -15.72 -37.87 13.58
CA ALA A 356 -15.20 -39.12 14.14
C ALA A 356 -16.04 -39.70 15.30
N GLN A 357 -16.88 -38.88 15.93
CA GLN A 357 -17.77 -39.28 17.04
C GLN A 357 -19.18 -39.72 16.57
N MET A 358 -19.47 -39.63 15.27
CA MET A 358 -20.79 -39.90 14.72
C MET A 358 -20.95 -41.35 14.25
N ASP A 359 -22.20 -41.79 14.14
CA ASP A 359 -22.55 -43.09 13.55
C ASP A 359 -22.23 -43.08 12.06
N ARG A 360 -21.37 -44.00 11.61
CA ARG A 360 -20.86 -44.11 10.24
C ARG A 360 -21.86 -44.76 9.26
N SER A 361 -22.88 -45.44 9.77
CA SER A 361 -23.90 -46.15 8.98
C SER A 361 -25.07 -45.25 8.56
N GLN A 362 -25.24 -44.11 9.24
CA GLN A 362 -26.29 -43.14 8.97
C GLN A 362 -26.05 -42.38 7.65
N GLN A 363 -27.15 -41.97 6.97
CA GLN A 363 -27.05 -41.17 5.76
C GLN A 363 -26.87 -39.68 6.09
N TYR A 364 -25.75 -39.08 5.66
CA TYR A 364 -25.45 -37.66 5.90
C TYR A 364 -25.45 -36.84 4.62
N LEU A 365 -26.09 -35.68 4.66
CA LEU A 365 -26.09 -34.70 3.59
C LEU A 365 -25.32 -33.45 4.03
N PHE A 366 -24.21 -33.15 3.36
CA PHE A 366 -23.42 -31.95 3.61
C PHE A 366 -23.91 -30.77 2.78
N VAL A 367 -24.02 -29.60 3.42
CA VAL A 367 -24.51 -28.37 2.79
C VAL A 367 -23.57 -27.21 3.09
N CYS A 368 -23.29 -26.41 2.06
CA CYS A 368 -22.62 -25.12 2.24
C CYS A 368 -23.25 -24.03 1.34
N ARG A 369 -22.63 -22.86 1.22
CA ARG A 369 -23.17 -21.76 0.38
C ARG A 369 -23.29 -22.15 -1.10
N SER A 370 -22.23 -22.70 -1.69
CA SER A 370 -22.10 -22.91 -3.15
C SER A 370 -21.77 -24.34 -3.57
N GLY A 371 -21.69 -25.29 -2.63
CA GLY A 371 -21.35 -26.70 -2.88
C GLY A 371 -19.89 -27.08 -2.64
N GLY A 372 -18.92 -26.17 -2.79
CA GLY A 372 -17.50 -26.50 -2.68
C GLY A 372 -17.05 -27.02 -1.29
N ARG A 373 -17.45 -26.32 -0.21
CA ARG A 373 -17.09 -26.71 1.16
C ARG A 373 -17.82 -27.97 1.63
N SER A 374 -19.06 -28.17 1.18
CA SER A 374 -19.84 -29.36 1.52
C SER A 374 -19.30 -30.59 0.80
N ALA A 375 -18.87 -30.46 -0.46
CA ALA A 375 -18.16 -31.52 -1.16
C ALA A 375 -16.86 -31.89 -0.42
N ARG A 376 -16.12 -30.90 0.11
CA ARG A 376 -14.94 -31.15 0.94
C ARG A 376 -15.28 -31.84 2.26
N ALA A 377 -16.31 -31.40 2.97
CA ALA A 377 -16.78 -32.03 4.20
C ALA A 377 -17.23 -33.48 3.98
N ALA A 378 -17.94 -33.74 2.88
CA ALA A 378 -18.31 -35.08 2.44
C ALA A 378 -17.08 -35.97 2.21
N ARG A 379 -16.01 -35.44 1.60
CA ARG A 379 -14.76 -36.20 1.45
C ARG A 379 -14.10 -36.52 2.79
N ILE A 380 -14.12 -35.60 3.76
CA ILE A 380 -13.64 -35.87 5.14
C ILE A 380 -14.46 -36.99 5.78
N ALA A 381 -15.79 -36.99 5.62
CA ALA A 381 -16.64 -38.07 6.12
C ALA A 381 -16.32 -39.41 5.44
N MET A 382 -16.12 -39.43 4.12
CA MET A 382 -15.68 -40.64 3.43
C MET A 382 -14.32 -41.14 3.90
N ALA A 383 -13.37 -40.22 4.12
CA ALA A 383 -12.08 -40.50 4.73
C ALA A 383 -12.25 -41.20 6.09
N LEU A 384 -13.16 -40.71 6.92
CA LEU A 384 -13.53 -41.34 8.19
C LEU A 384 -14.37 -42.62 8.05
N GLN A 385 -14.46 -43.19 6.84
CA GLN A 385 -15.13 -44.46 6.50
C GLN A 385 -16.64 -44.44 6.73
N PHE A 386 -17.29 -43.30 6.46
CA PHE A 386 -18.75 -43.25 6.42
C PHE A 386 -19.29 -43.98 5.20
N GLU A 387 -20.34 -44.79 5.38
CA GLU A 387 -20.89 -45.64 4.32
C GLU A 387 -21.79 -44.86 3.35
N HIS A 388 -22.44 -43.81 3.84
CA HIS A 388 -23.52 -43.12 3.14
C HIS A 388 -23.35 -41.60 3.20
N VAL A 389 -22.55 -41.08 2.27
CA VAL A 389 -22.19 -39.66 2.21
C VAL A 389 -22.80 -39.00 0.97
N TYR A 390 -23.47 -37.86 1.20
CA TYR A 390 -24.14 -37.09 0.18
C TYR A 390 -23.70 -35.62 0.22
N ASN A 391 -23.57 -34.99 -0.94
CA ASN A 391 -23.31 -33.55 -1.07
C ASN A 391 -24.50 -32.88 -1.74
N LEU A 392 -24.87 -31.68 -1.28
CA LEU A 392 -25.86 -30.86 -1.96
C LEU A 392 -25.17 -30.06 -3.08
N ASP A 393 -25.42 -30.44 -4.33
CA ASP A 393 -24.85 -29.76 -5.49
C ASP A 393 -25.30 -28.29 -5.56
N GLY A 394 -24.35 -27.39 -5.81
CA GLY A 394 -24.57 -25.95 -5.81
C GLY A 394 -24.98 -25.32 -4.46
N GLY A 395 -25.07 -26.13 -3.39
CA GLY A 395 -25.34 -25.69 -2.02
C GLY A 395 -26.64 -24.90 -1.83
N MET A 396 -26.63 -24.00 -0.84
CA MET A 396 -27.77 -23.15 -0.49
C MET A 396 -28.15 -22.16 -1.59
N LEU A 397 -27.22 -21.76 -2.46
CA LEU A 397 -27.53 -20.93 -3.62
C LEU A 397 -28.45 -21.66 -4.61
N ALA A 398 -28.13 -22.91 -4.93
CA ALA A 398 -28.96 -23.73 -5.81
C ALA A 398 -30.29 -24.09 -5.15
N TRP A 399 -30.27 -24.38 -3.84
CA TRP A 399 -31.48 -24.59 -3.05
C TRP A 399 -32.43 -23.39 -3.10
N CYS A 400 -31.94 -22.20 -2.74
CA CYS A 400 -32.76 -20.99 -2.65
C CYS A 400 -33.28 -20.55 -4.02
N LYS A 401 -32.50 -20.75 -5.09
CA LYS A 401 -32.94 -20.49 -6.46
C LYS A 401 -34.15 -21.35 -6.86
N LYS A 402 -34.28 -22.56 -6.30
CA LYS A 402 -35.36 -23.50 -6.65
C LYS A 402 -36.56 -23.44 -5.70
N PHE A 403 -36.34 -23.29 -4.39
CA PHE A 403 -37.40 -23.35 -3.37
C PHE A 403 -37.66 -22.03 -2.65
N GLY A 404 -36.85 -20.99 -2.90
CA GLY A 404 -36.81 -19.81 -2.06
C GLY A 404 -36.07 -20.06 -0.74
N LYS A 405 -36.13 -19.08 0.16
CA LYS A 405 -35.47 -19.15 1.47
C LYS A 405 -36.12 -20.28 2.31
N PRO A 406 -35.34 -21.24 2.84
CA PRO A 406 -35.84 -22.29 3.72
C PRO A 406 -36.26 -21.78 5.11
#